data_AF-A0A7S3X3A0-F1
#
_entry.id   AF-A0A7S3X3A0-F1
#
_cell.length_a   1.000
_cell.length_b   1.000
_cell.length_c   1.000
_cell.angle_alpha   90.00
_cell.angle_beta   90.00
_cell.angle_gamma   90.00
#
_symmetry.space_group_name_H-M   'P 1'
#
loop_
_entity.id
_entity.type
_entity.pdbx_description
1 polymer ?
#
loop_
_entity_poly.entity_id
_entity_poly.type
_entity_poly.pdbx_seq_one_letter_code
_entity_poly.pdbx_strand_id
1 'polypeptide(L)'
;EAGLEGLFNGPLLGKAVGFEGKAGFIEELVIAGDLGHLGAEGLRSVALIDDDVRELERAHERGIQTYAAPRQGGLQEQDFDEIFAALGICDRFNCVSSTPASRATT
;
A
#
# COMPACT_ATOMS: atom_id res chain seq x y z
N GLU A 1 11.79 21.85 -4.06
CA GLU A 1 10.63 20.94 -3.92
C GLU A 1 10.30 20.32 -5.26
N ALA A 2 9.79 19.09 -5.30
CA ALA A 2 9.53 18.36 -6.54
C ALA A 2 8.13 18.63 -7.15
N GLY A 3 7.29 19.45 -6.51
CA GLY A 3 5.96 19.83 -7.01
C GLY A 3 4.90 18.72 -6.94
N LEU A 4 5.12 17.68 -6.13
CA LEU A 4 4.24 16.51 -6.05
C LEU A 4 3.15 16.62 -4.99
N GLU A 5 3.11 17.70 -4.21
CA GLU A 5 2.25 17.86 -3.02
C GLU A 5 0.77 17.63 -3.31
N GLY A 6 0.29 18.12 -4.47
CA GLY A 6 -1.11 17.94 -4.89
C GLY A 6 -1.50 16.50 -5.27
N LEU A 7 -0.55 15.57 -5.31
CA LEU A 7 -0.80 14.15 -5.58
C LEU A 7 -0.99 13.33 -4.30
N PHE A 8 -0.74 13.92 -3.12
CA PHE A 8 -0.85 13.21 -1.85
C PHE A 8 -2.11 13.64 -1.08
N ASN A 9 -2.88 12.65 -0.62
CA ASN A 9 -4.03 12.84 0.27
C ASN A 9 -3.65 12.51 1.73
N GLY A 10 -2.50 13.02 2.15
CA GLY A 10 -1.89 12.75 3.44
C GLY A 10 -0.63 13.60 3.65
N PRO A 11 -0.08 13.63 4.87
CA PRO A 11 1.07 14.47 5.19
C PRO A 11 2.34 14.02 4.46
N LEU A 12 3.10 14.99 3.96
CA LEU A 12 4.45 14.76 3.46
C LEU A 12 5.46 14.86 4.60
N LEU A 13 6.01 13.71 4.99
CA LEU A 13 6.98 13.63 6.07
C LEU A 13 8.39 13.40 5.52
N GLY A 14 9.30 14.33 5.82
CA GLY A 14 10.71 14.16 5.55
C GLY A 14 11.38 13.41 6.70
N LYS A 15 11.99 12.24 6.41
CA LYS A 15 12.75 11.39 7.36
C LYS A 15 11.90 10.76 8.47
N ALA A 16 11.47 9.53 8.25
CA ALA A 16 10.93 8.65 9.30
C ALA A 16 12.10 8.00 10.07
N VAL A 17 12.71 8.75 10.99
CA VAL A 17 13.82 8.27 11.84
C VAL A 17 13.33 8.22 13.28
N GLY A 18 13.13 7.01 13.80
CA GLY A 18 12.63 6.75 15.15
C GLY A 18 13.02 5.35 15.62
N PHE A 19 12.88 5.08 16.92
CA PHE A 19 13.25 3.80 17.52
C PHE A 19 12.46 2.62 16.90
N GLU A 20 11.20 2.86 16.58
CA GLU A 20 10.27 1.90 15.98
C GLU A 20 10.30 1.88 14.44
N GLY A 21 11.26 2.59 13.83
CA GLY A 21 11.40 2.66 12.37
C GLY A 21 10.18 3.27 11.66
N LYS A 22 10.01 2.95 10.38
CA LYS A 22 8.89 3.44 9.56
C LYS A 22 7.55 2.86 10.00
N ALA A 23 7.56 1.64 10.55
CA ALA A 23 6.38 0.97 11.06
C ALA A 23 5.71 1.74 12.20
N GLY A 24 6.49 2.24 13.17
CA GLY A 24 5.95 3.05 14.26
C GLY A 24 5.33 4.37 13.79
N PHE A 25 5.97 5.05 12.83
CA PHE A 25 5.40 6.27 12.24
C PHE A 25 4.06 6.02 11.55
N ILE A 26 3.94 4.92 10.79
CA ILE A 26 2.68 4.56 10.13
C ILE A 26 1.57 4.33 11.17
N GLU A 27 1.87 3.61 12.24
CA GLU A 27 0.93 3.35 13.33
C GLU A 27 0.47 4.64 14.02
N GLU A 28 1.38 5.54 14.32
CA GLU A 28 1.06 6.86 14.88
C GLU A 28 0.14 7.67 13.96
N LEU A 29 0.40 7.68 12.65
CA LEU A 29 -0.43 8.41 11.67
C LEU A 29 -1.83 7.84 11.55
N VAL A 30 -1.97 6.51 11.61
CA VAL A 30 -3.30 5.87 11.60
C VAL A 30 -4.04 6.18 12.90
N ILE A 31 -3.40 6.07 14.05
CA ILE A 31 -4.00 6.31 15.37
C ILE A 31 -4.39 7.79 15.53
N ALA A 32 -3.54 8.72 15.09
CA ALA A 32 -3.81 10.15 15.13
C ALA A 32 -4.97 10.56 14.20
N GLY A 33 -5.37 9.69 13.27
CA GLY A 33 -6.41 9.97 12.29
C GLY A 33 -5.92 10.84 11.12
N ASP A 34 -4.62 11.04 10.97
CA ASP A 34 -4.02 11.80 9.87
C ASP A 34 -4.24 11.10 8.52
N LEU A 35 -4.45 9.78 8.56
CA LEU A 35 -4.93 8.97 7.44
C LEU A 35 -6.45 8.74 7.53
N GLY A 36 -7.21 9.80 7.85
CA GLY A 36 -8.64 9.74 8.17
C GLY A 36 -9.55 9.14 7.09
N HIS A 37 -9.05 8.94 5.87
CA HIS A 37 -9.74 8.22 4.80
C HIS A 37 -9.74 6.69 4.97
N LEU A 38 -8.87 6.13 5.81
CA LEU A 38 -8.69 4.68 5.97
C LEU A 38 -9.61 4.04 7.03
N GLY A 39 -10.25 4.84 7.90
CA GLY A 39 -11.17 4.33 8.93
C GLY A 39 -10.50 3.42 9.99
N ALA A 40 -11.31 2.64 10.72
CA ALA A 40 -10.86 1.85 11.88
C ALA A 40 -9.95 0.66 11.55
N GLU A 41 -9.94 0.17 10.30
CA GLU A 41 -9.03 -0.90 9.84
C GLU A 41 -7.77 -0.36 9.17
N GLY A 42 -7.42 0.91 9.43
CA GLY A 42 -6.48 1.66 8.60
C GLY A 42 -5.12 1.00 8.41
N LEU A 43 -4.55 0.35 9.43
CA LEU A 43 -3.25 -0.32 9.33
C LEU A 43 -3.21 -1.42 8.25
N ARG A 44 -4.29 -2.18 8.08
CA ARG A 44 -4.38 -3.26 7.07
C ARG A 44 -4.53 -2.71 5.65
N SER A 45 -4.93 -1.45 5.55
CA SER A 45 -5.09 -0.70 4.31
C SER A 45 -3.87 0.15 3.96
N VAL A 46 -2.75 -0.04 4.70
CA VAL A 46 -1.46 0.60 4.41
C VAL A 46 -0.46 -0.45 3.93
N ALA A 47 0.31 -0.07 2.91
CA ALA A 47 1.49 -0.81 2.46
C ALA A 47 2.78 -0.01 2.73
N LEU A 48 3.82 -0.70 3.20
CA LEU A 48 5.19 -0.21 3.25
C LEU A 48 5.99 -0.82 2.10
N ILE A 49 6.57 0.04 1.27
CA ILE A 49 7.52 -0.35 0.22
C ILE A 49 8.90 0.16 0.61
N ASP A 50 9.87 -0.76 0.78
CA ASP A 50 11.21 -0.44 1.29
C ASP A 50 12.28 -1.39 0.75
N ASP A 51 13.53 -0.95 0.71
CA ASP A 51 14.67 -1.80 0.35
C ASP A 51 15.35 -2.45 1.58
N ASP A 52 15.06 -1.95 2.79
CA ASP A 52 15.49 -2.56 4.06
C ASP A 52 14.54 -3.67 4.52
N VAL A 53 14.97 -4.92 4.36
CA VAL A 53 14.22 -6.11 4.77
C VAL A 53 13.89 -6.15 6.27
N ARG A 54 14.68 -5.49 7.13
CA ARG A 54 14.42 -5.44 8.58
C ARG A 54 13.28 -4.48 8.92
N GLU A 55 13.14 -3.39 8.16
CA GLU A 55 11.98 -2.50 8.28
C GLU A 55 10.70 -3.20 7.80
N LEU A 56 10.79 -3.95 6.70
CA LEU A 56 9.66 -4.75 6.21
C LEU A 56 9.22 -5.80 7.24
N GLU A 57 10.14 -6.55 7.84
CA GLU A 57 9.79 -7.54 8.87
C GLU A 57 9.08 -6.88 10.07
N ARG A 58 9.61 -5.76 10.57
CA ARG A 58 8.97 -4.99 11.66
C ARG A 58 7.56 -4.51 11.30
N ALA A 59 7.36 -4.03 10.08
CA ALA A 59 6.06 -3.56 9.62
C ALA A 59 5.07 -4.72 9.48
N HIS A 60 5.53 -5.87 8.97
CA HIS A 60 4.72 -7.07 8.83
C HIS A 60 4.20 -7.58 10.19
N GLU A 61 5.05 -7.58 11.21
CA GLU A 61 4.68 -7.97 12.59
C GLU A 61 3.55 -7.08 13.18
N ARG A 62 3.38 -5.86 12.67
CA ARG A 62 2.30 -4.94 13.06
C ARG A 62 1.06 -5.03 12.17
N GLY A 63 1.02 -5.99 11.24
CA GLY A 63 -0.10 -6.19 10.33
C GLY A 63 -0.16 -5.18 9.18
N ILE A 64 0.94 -4.47 8.91
CA ILE A 64 1.10 -3.61 7.73
C ILE A 64 1.49 -4.51 6.53
N GLN A 65 0.96 -4.23 5.34
CA GLN A 65 1.36 -4.95 4.13
C GLN A 65 2.75 -4.49 3.70
N THR A 66 3.61 -5.40 3.24
CA THR A 66 5.04 -5.07 3.01
C THR A 66 5.52 -5.58 1.67
N TYR A 67 6.20 -4.73 0.91
CA TYR A 67 6.75 -5.05 -0.40
C TYR A 67 8.20 -4.60 -0.50
N ALA A 68 9.07 -5.48 -0.95
CA ALA A 68 10.47 -5.12 -1.17
C ALA A 68 10.61 -4.28 -2.44
N ALA A 69 11.22 -3.10 -2.33
CA ALA A 69 11.55 -2.31 -3.50
C ALA A 69 12.60 -3.05 -4.35
N PRO A 70 12.44 -3.11 -5.68
CA PRO A 70 13.46 -3.68 -6.56
C PRO A 70 14.79 -2.95 -6.42
N ARG A 71 15.90 -3.71 -6.30
CA ARG A 71 17.25 -3.14 -6.14
C ARG A 71 17.68 -2.24 -7.30
N GLN A 72 17.10 -2.42 -8.48
CA GLN A 72 17.35 -1.65 -9.69
C GLN A 72 16.04 -1.45 -10.45
N GLY A 73 15.90 -0.32 -11.15
CA GLY A 73 14.72 -0.02 -11.98
C GLY A 73 13.49 0.49 -11.22
N GLY A 74 13.42 0.30 -9.90
CA GLY A 74 12.25 0.68 -9.09
C GLY A 74 11.04 -0.21 -9.36
N LEU A 75 9.90 0.13 -8.74
CA LEU A 75 8.64 -0.57 -9.00
C LEU A 75 8.22 -0.40 -10.48
N GLN A 76 7.80 -1.49 -11.09
CA GLN A 76 7.23 -1.56 -12.42
C GLN A 76 5.70 -1.59 -12.34
N GLU A 77 5.01 -1.35 -13.47
CA GLU A 77 3.54 -1.34 -13.55
C GLU A 77 2.89 -2.61 -12.95
N GLN A 78 3.48 -3.77 -13.21
CA GLN A 78 3.01 -5.06 -12.71
C GLN A 78 3.10 -5.16 -11.18
N ASP A 79 4.09 -4.53 -10.56
CA ASP A 79 4.23 -4.50 -9.10
C ASP A 79 3.09 -3.68 -8.47
N PHE A 80 2.66 -2.61 -9.15
CA PHE A 80 1.53 -1.79 -8.70
C PHE A 80 0.21 -2.56 -8.76
N ASP A 81 -0.02 -3.36 -9.80
CA ASP A 81 -1.23 -4.20 -9.90
C ASP A 81 -1.36 -5.15 -8.71
N GLU A 82 -0.26 -5.79 -8.30
CA GLU A 82 -0.23 -6.69 -7.15
C GLU A 82 -0.48 -5.93 -5.83
N ILE A 83 0.19 -4.79 -5.64
CA ILE A 83 0.03 -3.93 -4.46
C ILE A 83 -1.41 -3.43 -4.35
N PHE A 84 -2.00 -2.94 -5.46
CA PHE A 84 -3.36 -2.41 -5.46
C PHE A 84 -4.40 -3.50 -5.20
N ALA A 85 -4.23 -4.69 -5.79
CA ALA A 85 -5.10 -5.82 -5.54
C ALA A 85 -5.10 -6.22 -4.05
N ALA A 86 -3.92 -6.28 -3.42
CA ALA A 86 -3.78 -6.65 -2.01
C ALA A 86 -4.32 -5.58 -1.05
N LEU A 87 -4.26 -4.31 -1.43
CA LEU A 87 -4.88 -3.20 -0.71
C LEU A 87 -6.39 -3.08 -0.96
N GLY A 88 -6.98 -3.93 -1.82
CA GLY A 88 -8.38 -3.84 -2.21
C GLY A 88 -8.71 -2.59 -3.04
N ILE A 89 -7.69 -1.94 -3.60
CA ILE A 89 -7.80 -0.81 -4.53
C ILE A 89 -8.05 -1.38 -5.93
N CYS A 90 -9.19 -2.04 -6.11
CA CYS A 90 -9.65 -2.41 -7.44
C CYS A 90 -10.23 -1.15 -8.08
N ASP A 91 -9.65 -0.76 -9.21
CA ASP A 91 -10.18 0.33 -10.02
C ASP A 91 -11.66 0.06 -10.31
N ARG A 92 -12.55 0.96 -9.88
CA ARG A 92 -14.02 0.78 -9.99
C ARG A 92 -14.51 0.71 -11.45
N PHE A 93 -13.60 0.69 -12.42
CA PHE A 93 -13.87 0.80 -13.83
C PHE A 93 -13.48 -0.41 -14.69
N ASN A 94 -12.94 -1.52 -14.15
CA ASN A 94 -12.57 -2.66 -15.02
C ASN A 94 -12.92 -4.07 -14.53
N CYS A 95 -13.99 -4.20 -13.74
CA CYS A 95 -14.67 -5.49 -13.57
C CYS A 95 -15.49 -5.83 -14.84
N VAL A 96 -14.82 -6.13 -15.97
CA VAL A 96 -15.46 -6.90 -17.05
C VAL A 96 -15.15 -8.36 -16.78
N SER A 97 -15.95 -8.99 -15.93
CA SER A 97 -15.99 -10.44 -15.87
C SER A 97 -16.59 -10.93 -17.18
N SER A 98 -15.75 -11.40 -18.10
CA SER A 98 -16.16 -12.23 -19.22
C SER A 98 -16.91 -13.44 -18.67
N THR A 99 -18.21 -13.48 -18.90
CA THR A 99 -19.02 -14.67 -18.67
C THR A 99 -18.46 -15.78 -19.56
N PRO A 100 -18.02 -16.94 -19.04
CA PRO A 100 -17.73 -18.07 -19.91
C PRO A 100 -19.06 -18.55 -20.51
N ALA A 101 -19.21 -18.33 -21.81
CA ALA A 101 -20.29 -18.92 -22.57
C ALA A 101 -20.10 -20.44 -22.67
N SER A 102 -21.21 -21.15 -22.45
CA SER A 102 -21.52 -22.50 -22.94
C SER A 102 -21.10 -23.70 -22.08
N ARG A 103 -22.12 -24.43 -21.63
CA ARG A 103 -22.52 -25.64 -22.36
C ARG A 103 -23.93 -26.10 -21.97
N ALA A 104 -24.88 -25.86 -22.88
CA ALA A 104 -26.08 -26.69 -22.97
C ALA A 104 -25.67 -28.01 -23.62
N THR A 105 -26.02 -29.13 -22.99
CA THR A 105 -25.95 -30.44 -23.62
C THR A 105 -27.35 -31.04 -23.55
N THR A 106 -27.82 -31.44 -24.72
CA THR A 106 -29.11 -32.02 -25.09
C THR A 106 -29.45 -33.28 -24.30
#